data_AF-X8JFT5-F1
#
_entry.id   AF-X8JFT5-F1
#
_cell.length_a   1.000
_cell.length_b   1.000
_cell.length_c   1.000
_cell.angle_alpha   90.00
_cell.angle_beta   90.00
_cell.angle_gamma   90.00
#
_symmetry.space_group_name_H-M   'P 1'
#
loop_
_entity.id
_entity.type
_entity.pdbx_description
1 polymer ?
#
loop_
_entity_poly.entity_id
_entity_poly.type
_entity_poly.pdbx_seq_one_letter_code
_entity_poly.pdbx_strand_id
1 'polypeptide(L)'
;MNPKPFLLPSDLRSLLGMLWEDRKLYLQALSTTYFPGLSGVMFVLWRYLDANPAIESARPSELMIVPFCDLLWRTMLVATEDQLTPLQYINNLAHHIKQANLWDESPKFVDSADSRAILHAFNARLAPADLRLFKPLSLANLGVLLQFVTGSVQSESEDLFPALFGGTIECVWRAVKEGDLSSDEIVEVTGSVFSSLR
;
A
#
# COMPACT_ATOMS: atom_id res chain seq x y z
N MET A 1 -23.27 6.08 -31.80
CA MET A 1 -23.26 6.96 -30.61
C MET A 1 -21.96 6.69 -29.86
N ASN A 2 -21.07 7.67 -29.73
CA ASN A 2 -19.92 7.50 -28.83
C ASN A 2 -20.42 7.60 -27.39
N PRO A 3 -20.15 6.60 -26.53
CA PRO A 3 -20.55 6.67 -25.13
C PRO A 3 -19.86 7.87 -24.48
N LYS A 4 -20.62 8.69 -23.75
CA LYS A 4 -20.03 9.72 -22.89
C LYS A 4 -19.24 9.02 -21.79
N PRO A 5 -17.98 9.43 -21.53
CA PRO A 5 -17.21 8.85 -20.44
C PRO A 5 -17.91 9.15 -19.11
N PHE A 6 -17.94 8.15 -18.23
CA PHE A 6 -18.54 8.25 -16.90
C PHE A 6 -17.78 9.24 -15.99
N LEU A 7 -16.45 9.36 -16.17
CA LEU A 7 -15.58 10.27 -15.44
C LEU A 7 -14.67 11.00 -16.42
N LEU A 8 -14.50 12.32 -16.23
CA LEU A 8 -13.55 13.10 -17.00
C LEU A 8 -12.15 12.98 -16.38
N PRO A 9 -11.06 13.10 -17.17
CA PRO A 9 -9.70 13.12 -16.64
C PRO A 9 -9.47 14.21 -15.57
N SER A 10 -10.16 15.35 -15.67
CA SER A 10 -10.12 16.42 -14.65
C SER A 10 -10.70 16.00 -13.31
N ASP A 11 -11.76 15.19 -13.33
CA ASP A 11 -12.44 14.71 -12.13
C ASP A 11 -11.53 13.71 -11.40
N LEU A 12 -10.89 12.81 -12.16
CA LEU A 12 -9.95 11.83 -11.63
C LEU A 12 -8.70 12.49 -11.05
N ARG A 13 -8.19 13.54 -11.69
CA ARG A 13 -7.10 14.36 -11.13
C ARG A 13 -7.50 15.02 -9.82
N SER A 14 -8.69 15.62 -9.77
CA SER A 14 -9.18 16.33 -8.58
C SER A 14 -9.42 15.36 -7.42
N LEU A 15 -9.99 14.18 -7.71
CA LEU A 15 -10.17 13.11 -6.74
C LEU A 15 -8.83 12.64 -6.18
N LEU A 16 -7.85 12.36 -7.04
CA LEU A 16 -6.52 11.92 -6.61
C LEU A 16 -5.83 12.97 -5.73
N GLY A 17 -5.90 14.25 -6.13
CA GLY A 17 -5.36 15.37 -5.36
C GLY A 17 -6.01 15.48 -3.98
N MET A 18 -7.34 15.48 -3.92
CA MET A 18 -8.10 15.58 -2.66
C MET A 18 -7.75 14.43 -1.70
N LEU A 19 -7.78 13.18 -2.19
CA LEU A 19 -7.47 12.01 -1.36
C LEU A 19 -6.03 12.07 -0.83
N TRP A 20 -5.09 12.56 -1.62
CA TRP A 20 -3.69 12.64 -1.22
C TRP A 20 -3.39 13.81 -0.28
N GLU A 21 -4.01 14.97 -0.49
CA GLU A 21 -3.93 16.11 0.45
C GLU A 21 -4.42 15.70 1.84
N ASP A 22 -5.51 14.92 1.90
CA ASP A 22 -6.10 14.38 3.13
C ASP A 22 -5.65 12.93 3.45
N ARG A 23 -4.49 12.48 2.95
CA ARG A 23 -4.03 11.08 3.03
C ARG A 23 -3.99 10.46 4.43
N LYS A 24 -3.81 11.28 5.46
CA LYS A 24 -3.86 10.85 6.87
C LYS A 24 -5.29 10.49 7.29
N LEU A 25 -6.24 11.36 6.99
CA LEU A 25 -7.67 11.11 7.23
C LEU A 25 -8.18 9.97 6.34
N TYR A 26 -7.69 9.88 5.10
CA TYR A 26 -7.96 8.77 4.21
C TYR A 26 -7.60 7.42 4.86
N LEU A 27 -6.35 7.25 5.32
CA LEU A 27 -5.92 6.00 5.98
C LEU A 27 -6.74 5.72 7.25
N GLN A 28 -7.00 6.74 8.07
CA GLN A 28 -7.82 6.58 9.29
C GLN A 28 -9.26 6.14 8.97
N ALA A 29 -9.87 6.75 7.95
CA ALA A 29 -11.21 6.36 7.50
C ALA A 29 -11.22 4.91 7.02
N LEU A 30 -10.26 4.51 6.18
CA LEU A 30 -10.15 3.13 5.71
C LEU A 30 -9.88 2.13 6.84
N SER A 31 -9.12 2.53 7.86
CA SER A 31 -8.80 1.65 9.00
C SER A 31 -10.01 1.42 9.92
N THR A 32 -10.98 2.32 9.91
CA THR A 32 -12.15 2.30 10.82
C THR A 32 -13.44 1.87 10.13
N THR A 33 -13.45 1.79 8.80
CA THR A 33 -14.64 1.48 8.03
C THR A 33 -14.33 0.46 6.95
N TYR A 34 -15.27 -0.45 6.71
CA TYR A 34 -15.19 -1.34 5.55
C TYR A 34 -15.69 -0.61 4.31
N PHE A 35 -14.79 -0.31 3.38
CA PHE A 35 -15.15 0.23 2.07
C PHE A 35 -15.03 -0.86 1.00
N PRO A 36 -16.16 -1.46 0.56
CA PRO A 36 -16.13 -2.32 -0.61
C PRO A 36 -15.73 -1.50 -1.85
N GLY A 37 -14.84 -2.04 -2.68
CA GLY A 37 -14.50 -1.44 -3.98
C GLY A 37 -13.32 -0.47 -3.99
N LEU A 38 -12.48 -0.45 -2.93
CA LEU A 38 -11.23 0.32 -2.93
C LEU A 38 -10.31 -0.04 -4.10
N SER A 39 -10.23 -1.32 -4.45
CA SER A 39 -9.49 -1.77 -5.65
C SER A 39 -10.04 -1.17 -6.94
N GLY A 40 -11.35 -0.99 -7.04
CA GLY A 40 -11.99 -0.35 -8.20
C GLY A 40 -11.63 1.13 -8.31
N VAL A 41 -11.61 1.86 -7.19
CA VAL A 41 -11.16 3.25 -7.15
C VAL A 41 -9.70 3.36 -7.58
N MET A 42 -8.82 2.56 -6.98
CA MET A 42 -7.39 2.53 -7.34
C MET A 42 -7.18 2.15 -8.81
N PHE A 43 -7.96 1.21 -9.34
CA PHE A 43 -7.89 0.81 -10.74
C PHE A 43 -8.22 1.98 -11.68
N VAL A 44 -9.29 2.73 -11.41
CA VAL A 44 -9.68 3.87 -12.25
C VAL A 44 -8.63 4.98 -12.19
N LEU A 45 -8.05 5.24 -11.01
CA LEU A 45 -6.96 6.20 -10.84
C LEU A 45 -5.69 5.77 -11.59
N TRP A 46 -5.33 4.49 -11.53
CA TRP A 46 -4.23 3.92 -12.31
C TRP A 46 -4.47 4.05 -13.82
N ARG A 47 -5.68 3.71 -14.30
CA ARG A 47 -6.06 3.84 -15.72
C ARG A 47 -5.97 5.28 -16.20
N TYR A 48 -6.30 6.26 -15.35
CA TYR A 48 -6.12 7.68 -15.68
C TYR A 48 -4.65 8.02 -15.96
N LEU A 49 -3.73 7.49 -15.15
CA LEU A 49 -2.29 7.70 -15.33
C LEU A 49 -1.77 6.98 -16.58
N ASP A 50 -2.20 5.76 -16.85
CA ASP A 50 -1.75 4.96 -18.00
C ASP A 50 -2.30 5.45 -19.35
N ALA A 51 -3.58 5.83 -19.41
CA ALA A 51 -4.26 6.13 -20.68
C ALA A 51 -4.02 7.53 -21.26
N ASN A 52 -3.36 8.44 -20.52
CA ASN A 52 -3.21 9.83 -20.92
C ASN A 52 -1.74 10.27 -21.06
N PRO A 53 -0.98 9.71 -22.02
CA PRO A 53 0.38 10.17 -22.29
C PRO A 53 0.42 11.63 -22.80
N ALA A 54 -0.68 12.20 -23.31
CA ALA A 54 -0.73 13.63 -23.68
C ALA A 54 -0.65 14.61 -22.47
N ILE A 55 -0.83 14.12 -21.24
CA ILE A 55 -0.51 14.85 -20.01
C ILE A 55 1.01 15.04 -19.87
N GLU A 56 1.85 14.37 -20.67
CA GLU A 56 3.31 14.58 -20.78
C GLU A 56 3.70 15.93 -21.42
N SER A 57 2.78 16.63 -22.10
CA SER A 57 3.08 17.93 -22.75
C SER A 57 3.11 19.12 -21.78
N ALA A 58 2.56 18.95 -20.58
CA ALA A 58 2.64 19.92 -19.50
C ALA A 58 3.25 19.23 -18.28
N ARG A 59 4.13 19.94 -17.55
CA ARG A 59 4.86 19.45 -16.37
C ARG A 59 4.05 19.10 -15.08
N PRO A 60 2.74 18.77 -15.05
CA PRO A 60 2.13 18.15 -13.86
C PRO A 60 2.10 16.60 -13.81
N SER A 61 2.61 15.85 -14.80
CA SER A 61 2.52 14.37 -14.83
C SER A 61 3.39 13.66 -13.79
N GLU A 62 4.55 14.22 -13.46
CA GLU A 62 5.45 13.69 -12.40
C GLU A 62 4.86 13.87 -10.99
N LEU A 63 3.91 14.80 -10.82
CA LEU A 63 3.33 15.14 -9.52
C LEU A 63 2.21 14.18 -9.09
N MET A 64 1.64 13.37 -9.98
CA MET A 64 0.47 12.52 -9.63
C MET A 64 0.83 11.05 -9.39
N ILE A 65 2.02 10.59 -9.82
CA ILE A 65 2.47 9.22 -9.55
C ILE A 65 2.77 9.03 -8.06
N VAL A 66 3.40 10.00 -7.41
CA VAL A 66 3.69 9.98 -5.97
C VAL A 66 2.39 9.91 -5.16
N PRO A 67 1.40 10.81 -5.37
CA PRO A 67 0.07 10.70 -4.77
C PRO A 67 -0.60 9.35 -4.96
N PHE A 68 -0.55 8.82 -6.18
CA PHE A 68 -1.17 7.55 -6.49
C PHE A 68 -0.50 6.39 -5.75
N CYS A 69 0.83 6.30 -5.81
CA CYS A 69 1.58 5.25 -5.12
C CYS A 69 1.34 5.32 -3.60
N ASP A 70 1.44 6.50 -3.00
CA ASP A 70 1.20 6.69 -1.55
C ASP A 70 -0.20 6.19 -1.14
N LEU A 71 -1.23 6.59 -1.89
CA LEU A 71 -2.60 6.11 -1.63
C LEU A 71 -2.76 4.61 -1.88
N LEU A 72 -2.13 4.06 -2.92
CA LEU A 72 -2.17 2.62 -3.22
C LEU A 72 -1.57 1.81 -2.06
N TRP A 73 -0.38 2.19 -1.59
CA TRP A 73 0.29 1.54 -0.46
C TRP A 73 -0.52 1.64 0.83
N ARG A 74 -1.06 2.83 1.15
CA ARG A 74 -1.98 3.02 2.29
C ARG A 74 -3.23 2.16 2.18
N THR A 75 -3.78 2.01 0.97
CA THR A 75 -4.94 1.17 0.72
C THR A 75 -4.62 -0.31 0.91
N MET A 76 -3.44 -0.77 0.49
CA MET A 76 -3.02 -2.16 0.67
C MET A 76 -2.83 -2.55 2.15
N LEU A 77 -2.46 -1.60 3.03
CA LEU A 77 -2.34 -1.85 4.48
C LEU A 77 -3.67 -2.25 5.14
N VAL A 78 -4.79 -1.78 4.59
CA VAL A 78 -6.13 -1.91 5.17
C VAL A 78 -7.09 -2.68 4.25
N ALA A 79 -6.55 -3.26 3.17
CA ALA A 79 -7.34 -4.02 2.21
C ALA A 79 -7.86 -5.32 2.84
N THR A 80 -9.15 -5.57 2.65
CA THR A 80 -9.75 -6.88 2.90
C THR A 80 -9.22 -7.91 1.92
N GLU A 81 -9.42 -9.18 2.26
CA GLU A 81 -8.89 -10.30 1.47
C GLU A 81 -9.28 -10.23 -0.01
N ASP A 82 -10.54 -9.91 -0.31
CA ASP A 82 -11.07 -9.83 -1.67
C ASP A 82 -10.52 -8.64 -2.48
N GLN A 83 -9.99 -7.63 -1.80
CA GLN A 83 -9.46 -6.40 -2.41
C GLN A 83 -7.94 -6.44 -2.59
N LEU A 84 -7.22 -7.21 -1.76
CA LEU A 84 -5.75 -7.19 -1.74
C LEU A 84 -5.16 -7.68 -3.06
N THR A 85 -5.60 -8.82 -3.59
CA THR A 85 -5.06 -9.39 -4.83
C THR A 85 -5.17 -8.41 -6.01
N PRO A 86 -6.35 -7.80 -6.30
CA PRO A 86 -6.44 -6.75 -7.31
C PRO A 86 -5.47 -5.57 -7.09
N LEU A 87 -5.32 -5.09 -5.85
CA LEU A 87 -4.40 -3.99 -5.54
C LEU A 87 -2.94 -4.36 -5.81
N GLN A 88 -2.55 -5.61 -5.55
CA GLN A 88 -1.21 -6.10 -5.87
C GLN A 88 -0.93 -6.12 -7.37
N TYR A 89 -1.91 -6.52 -8.18
CA TYR A 89 -1.78 -6.43 -9.64
C TYR A 89 -1.59 -4.98 -10.10
N ILE A 90 -2.37 -4.05 -9.52
CA ILE A 90 -2.22 -2.62 -9.81
C ILE A 90 -0.82 -2.13 -9.39
N ASN A 91 -0.33 -2.55 -8.22
CA ASN A 91 1.01 -2.18 -7.73
C ASN A 91 2.11 -2.66 -8.68
N ASN A 92 2.06 -3.93 -9.11
CA ASN A 92 3.03 -4.46 -10.06
C ASN A 92 3.00 -3.71 -11.40
N LEU A 93 1.81 -3.35 -11.89
CA LEU A 93 1.65 -2.53 -13.10
C LEU A 93 2.18 -1.10 -12.90
N ALA A 94 1.98 -0.50 -11.73
CA ALA A 94 2.49 0.82 -11.40
C ALA A 94 4.02 0.87 -11.35
N HIS A 95 4.67 -0.19 -10.84
CA HIS A 95 6.13 -0.31 -10.85
C HIS A 95 6.73 -0.43 -12.27
N HIS A 96 5.95 -0.80 -13.28
CA HIS A 96 6.40 -0.78 -14.68
C HIS A 96 6.33 0.61 -15.34
N ILE A 97 5.74 1.60 -14.68
CA ILE A 97 5.74 2.99 -15.15
C ILE A 97 7.14 3.57 -14.93
N LYS A 98 7.72 4.21 -15.96
CA LYS A 98 9.08 4.79 -15.95
C LYS A 98 9.38 5.74 -14.77
N GLN A 99 8.36 6.20 -14.07
CA GLN A 99 8.40 7.21 -13.02
C GLN A 99 8.23 6.62 -11.61
N ALA A 100 8.16 5.29 -11.45
CA ALA A 100 8.00 4.64 -10.15
C ALA A 100 9.10 5.05 -9.15
N ASN A 101 10.33 5.29 -9.63
CA ASN A 101 11.45 5.76 -8.79
C ASN A 101 11.17 7.09 -8.07
N LEU A 102 10.30 7.96 -8.64
CA LEU A 102 9.92 9.21 -7.99
C LEU A 102 9.17 8.97 -6.68
N TRP A 103 8.39 7.90 -6.63
CA TRP A 103 7.77 7.47 -5.38
C TRP A 103 8.82 7.00 -4.39
N ASP A 104 9.78 6.18 -4.80
CA ASP A 104 10.81 5.63 -3.92
C ASP A 104 11.61 6.74 -3.21
N GLU A 105 11.91 7.82 -3.90
CA GLU A 105 12.62 9.00 -3.37
C GLU A 105 11.74 9.95 -2.52
N SER A 106 10.42 9.80 -2.56
CA SER A 106 9.50 10.68 -1.84
C SER A 106 9.36 10.30 -0.35
N PRO A 107 9.03 11.27 0.54
CA PRO A 107 8.71 10.97 1.93
C PRO A 107 7.49 10.02 2.04
N LYS A 108 7.60 8.99 2.89
CA LYS A 108 6.53 7.99 3.07
C LYS A 108 5.46 8.39 4.11
N PHE A 109 5.74 9.45 4.88
CA PHE A 109 4.87 9.97 5.93
C PHE A 109 4.88 11.50 5.95
N VAL A 110 3.84 12.10 6.51
CA VAL A 110 3.70 13.57 6.62
C VAL A 110 4.30 14.12 7.91
N ASP A 111 3.95 13.49 9.01
CA ASP A 111 4.29 13.90 10.37
C ASP A 111 4.38 12.66 11.27
N SER A 112 4.85 12.83 12.50
CA SER A 112 4.98 11.73 13.47
C SER A 112 3.66 10.98 13.70
N ALA A 113 2.52 11.69 13.72
CA ALA A 113 1.23 11.05 13.92
C ALA A 113 0.76 10.24 12.69
N ASP A 114 1.14 10.64 11.48
CA ASP A 114 0.92 9.87 10.25
C ASP A 114 1.81 8.62 10.18
N SER A 115 3.10 8.75 10.53
CA SER A 115 4.02 7.62 10.69
C SER A 115 3.44 6.56 11.66
N ARG A 116 2.99 6.99 12.84
CA ARG A 116 2.35 6.11 13.82
C ARG A 116 1.06 5.47 13.26
N ALA A 117 0.26 6.21 12.50
CA ALA A 117 -0.96 5.67 11.89
C ALA A 117 -0.65 4.55 10.87
N ILE A 118 0.40 4.73 10.06
CA ILE A 118 0.89 3.71 9.12
C ILE A 118 1.32 2.44 9.87
N LEU A 119 2.14 2.59 10.93
CA LEU A 119 2.59 1.45 11.73
C LEU A 119 1.43 0.74 12.44
N HIS A 120 0.46 1.50 12.98
CA HIS A 120 -0.74 0.92 13.59
C HIS A 120 -1.57 0.12 12.58
N ALA A 121 -1.79 0.66 11.38
CA ALA A 121 -2.51 -0.04 10.31
C ALA A 121 -1.80 -1.35 9.93
N PHE A 122 -0.46 -1.31 9.81
CA PHE A 122 0.30 -2.51 9.51
C PHE A 122 0.28 -3.56 10.63
N ASN A 123 0.43 -3.14 11.89
CA ASN A 123 0.32 -4.04 13.04
C ASN A 123 -1.08 -4.70 13.12
N ALA A 124 -2.14 -3.94 12.85
CA ALA A 124 -3.50 -4.48 12.75
C ALA A 124 -3.63 -5.48 11.59
N ARG A 125 -2.91 -5.29 10.48
CA ARG A 125 -2.89 -6.22 9.35
C ARG A 125 -2.12 -7.52 9.64
N LEU A 126 -1.04 -7.44 10.43
CA LEU A 126 -0.26 -8.61 10.89
C LEU A 126 -1.06 -9.49 11.85
N ALA A 127 -1.86 -8.88 12.71
CA ALA A 127 -2.71 -9.54 13.70
C ALA A 127 -4.17 -9.08 13.59
N PRO A 128 -4.90 -9.48 12.52
CA PRO A 128 -6.25 -9.00 12.27
C PRO A 128 -7.24 -9.46 13.34
N ALA A 129 -8.04 -8.53 13.84
CA ALA A 129 -9.08 -8.82 14.83
C ALA A 129 -10.32 -9.53 14.22
N ASP A 130 -10.65 -9.23 12.96
CA ASP A 130 -11.79 -9.84 12.25
C ASP A 130 -11.33 -10.71 11.08
N LEU A 131 -11.19 -12.02 11.34
CA LEU A 131 -10.77 -13.02 10.36
C LEU A 131 -11.78 -13.27 9.24
N ARG A 132 -13.00 -12.71 9.33
CA ARG A 132 -14.01 -12.82 8.25
C ARG A 132 -13.71 -11.85 7.11
N LEU A 133 -13.06 -10.73 7.41
CA LEU A 133 -12.73 -9.67 6.45
C LEU A 133 -11.25 -9.72 6.06
N PHE A 134 -10.39 -10.13 6.99
CA PHE A 134 -8.94 -10.10 6.83
C PHE A 134 -8.35 -11.49 7.08
N LYS A 135 -7.77 -12.11 6.06
CA LYS A 135 -6.89 -13.26 6.27
C LYS A 135 -5.51 -12.82 6.78
N PRO A 136 -4.84 -13.63 7.60
CA PRO A 136 -3.45 -13.37 7.97
C PRO A 136 -2.57 -13.12 6.74
N LEU A 137 -1.61 -12.20 6.85
CA LEU A 137 -0.69 -11.93 5.75
C LEU A 137 0.15 -13.17 5.42
N SER A 138 0.32 -13.43 4.13
CA SER A 138 1.31 -14.38 3.61
C SER A 138 2.72 -13.78 3.71
N LEU A 139 3.73 -14.64 3.72
CA LEU A 139 5.13 -14.21 3.80
C LEU A 139 5.54 -13.32 2.60
N ALA A 140 5.01 -13.60 1.41
CA ALA A 140 5.22 -12.75 0.23
C ALA A 140 4.61 -11.34 0.40
N ASN A 141 3.38 -11.25 0.93
CA ASN A 141 2.69 -9.98 1.12
C ASN A 141 3.30 -9.16 2.26
N LEU A 142 3.82 -9.85 3.29
CA LEU A 142 4.62 -9.24 4.35
C LEU A 142 5.82 -8.49 3.78
N GLY A 143 6.65 -9.13 2.96
CA GLY A 143 7.84 -8.50 2.37
C GLY A 143 7.52 -7.23 1.58
N VAL A 144 6.46 -7.26 0.76
CA VAL A 144 5.99 -6.11 -0.02
C VAL A 144 5.59 -4.95 0.89
N LEU A 145 4.66 -5.18 1.84
CA LEU A 145 4.15 -4.14 2.72
C LEU A 145 5.21 -3.58 3.68
N LEU A 146 6.17 -4.41 4.09
CA LEU A 146 7.21 -4.00 5.02
C LEU A 146 8.11 -2.91 4.45
N GLN A 147 8.42 -2.96 3.15
CA GLN A 147 9.23 -1.92 2.47
C GLN A 147 8.61 -0.52 2.59
N PHE A 148 7.27 -0.43 2.52
CA PHE A 148 6.57 0.83 2.70
C PHE A 148 6.59 1.31 4.16
N VAL A 149 6.39 0.38 5.09
CA VAL A 149 6.31 0.69 6.53
C VAL A 149 7.66 1.14 7.06
N THR A 150 8.76 0.50 6.66
CA THR A 150 10.11 0.82 7.15
C THR A 150 10.54 2.22 6.72
N GLY A 151 10.20 2.63 5.50
CA GLY A 151 10.40 4.02 5.04
C GLY A 151 9.54 5.06 5.78
N SER A 152 8.58 4.62 6.59
CA SER A 152 7.69 5.48 7.37
C SER A 152 8.03 5.57 8.85
N VAL A 153 9.01 4.79 9.34
CA VAL A 153 9.35 4.69 10.76
C VAL A 153 10.02 5.97 11.27
N GLN A 154 9.65 6.39 12.48
CA GLN A 154 10.25 7.51 13.21
C GLN A 154 10.62 7.09 14.65
N SER A 155 11.55 7.79 15.30
CA SER A 155 11.94 7.54 16.70
C SER A 155 10.77 7.53 17.68
N GLU A 156 9.76 8.35 17.41
CA GLU A 156 8.55 8.51 18.23
C GLU A 156 7.55 7.37 18.05
N SER A 157 7.87 6.35 17.24
CA SER A 157 7.05 5.18 16.98
C SER A 157 7.66 3.86 17.48
N GLU A 158 8.78 3.94 18.20
CA GLU A 158 9.50 2.77 18.75
C GLU A 158 8.66 1.91 19.70
N ASP A 159 7.66 2.49 20.37
CA ASP A 159 6.69 1.77 21.19
C ASP A 159 5.84 0.77 20.39
N LEU A 160 5.75 0.94 19.07
CA LEU A 160 5.00 0.06 18.17
C LEU A 160 5.84 -1.10 17.61
N PHE A 161 7.16 -1.07 17.80
CA PHE A 161 8.07 -2.05 17.23
C PHE A 161 7.90 -3.46 17.82
N PRO A 162 7.66 -3.65 19.14
CA PRO A 162 7.44 -4.99 19.67
C PRO A 162 6.30 -5.73 18.96
N ALA A 163 5.21 -5.04 18.63
CA ALA A 163 4.09 -5.60 17.88
C ALA A 163 4.45 -5.91 16.42
N LEU A 164 5.23 -5.02 15.78
CA LEU A 164 5.75 -5.22 14.42
C LEU A 164 6.63 -6.47 14.32
N PHE A 165 7.62 -6.59 15.21
CA PHE A 165 8.53 -7.73 15.24
C PHE A 165 7.79 -9.02 15.60
N GLY A 166 6.92 -8.98 16.61
CA GLY A 166 6.11 -10.14 17.01
C GLY A 166 5.23 -10.64 15.87
N GLY A 167 4.49 -9.76 15.21
CA GLY A 167 3.62 -10.12 14.07
C GLY A 167 4.41 -10.62 12.85
N THR A 168 5.59 -10.04 12.59
CA THR A 168 6.50 -10.49 11.53
C THR A 168 7.00 -11.91 11.79
N ILE A 169 7.46 -12.20 13.02
CA ILE A 169 7.93 -13.53 13.41
C ILE A 169 6.79 -14.56 13.32
N GLU A 170 5.59 -14.20 13.79
CA GLU A 170 4.40 -15.06 13.69
C GLU A 170 4.02 -15.37 12.23
N CYS A 171 4.15 -14.39 11.33
CA CYS A 171 3.91 -14.61 9.90
C CYS A 171 4.92 -15.59 9.30
N VAL A 172 6.21 -15.44 9.61
CA VAL A 172 7.27 -16.37 9.18
C VAL A 172 6.99 -17.77 9.72
N TRP A 173 6.70 -17.88 11.02
CA TRP A 173 6.43 -19.17 11.66
C TRP A 173 5.22 -19.89 11.07
N ARG A 174 4.16 -19.14 10.73
CA ARG A 174 2.99 -19.70 10.04
C ARG A 174 3.37 -20.28 8.68
N ALA A 175 4.17 -19.57 7.88
CA ALA A 175 4.62 -20.07 6.58
C ALA A 175 5.45 -21.36 6.70
N VAL A 176 6.33 -21.46 7.71
CA VAL A 176 7.08 -22.70 8.01
C VAL A 176 6.13 -23.85 8.33
N LYS A 177 5.08 -23.58 9.13
CA LYS A 177 4.13 -24.61 9.57
C LYS A 177 3.20 -25.08 8.45
N GLU A 178 2.76 -24.17 7.60
CA GLU A 178 1.84 -24.46 6.50
C GLU A 178 2.54 -25.16 5.33
N GLY A 179 3.86 -24.96 5.17
CA GLY A 179 4.64 -25.60 4.11
C GLY A 179 4.36 -25.01 2.72
N ASP A 180 3.81 -23.78 2.68
CA ASP A 180 3.40 -23.08 1.46
C ASP A 180 4.60 -22.64 0.58
N LEU A 181 5.81 -22.65 1.13
CA LEU A 181 7.05 -22.27 0.48
C LEU A 181 8.14 -23.31 0.77
N SER A 182 9.08 -23.46 -0.15
CA SER A 182 10.28 -24.27 0.11
C SER A 182 11.13 -23.65 1.22
N SER A 183 11.94 -24.48 1.89
CA SER A 183 12.84 -24.00 2.94
C SER A 183 13.78 -22.88 2.47
N ASP A 184 14.24 -22.96 1.22
CA ASP A 184 15.13 -21.96 0.63
C ASP A 184 14.40 -20.62 0.40
N GLU A 185 13.16 -20.66 -0.11
CA GLU A 185 12.32 -19.45 -0.27
C GLU A 185 11.99 -18.80 1.07
N ILE A 186 11.72 -19.60 2.10
CA ILE A 186 11.47 -19.08 3.45
C ILE A 186 12.70 -18.35 3.96
N VAL A 187 13.90 -18.93 3.82
CA VAL A 187 15.15 -18.32 4.27
C VAL A 187 15.42 -17.01 3.52
N GLU A 188 15.24 -17.00 2.20
CA GLU A 188 15.45 -15.81 1.38
C GLU A 188 14.49 -14.67 1.76
N VAL A 189 13.18 -14.95 1.80
CA VAL A 189 12.17 -13.91 2.10
C VAL A 189 12.31 -13.42 3.54
N THR A 190 12.60 -14.33 4.49
CA THR A 190 12.85 -13.96 5.88
C THR A 190 14.09 -13.06 6.01
N GLY A 191 15.16 -13.39 5.28
CA GLY A 191 16.37 -12.56 5.23
C GLY A 191 16.10 -11.14 4.70
N SER A 192 15.29 -11.04 3.64
CA SER A 192 14.85 -9.75 3.06
C SER A 192 13.96 -8.94 4.02
N VAL A 193 13.04 -9.62 4.72
CA VAL A 193 12.16 -9.01 5.72
C VAL A 193 12.97 -8.41 6.87
N PHE A 194 13.92 -9.15 7.44
CA PHE A 194 14.72 -8.64 8.56
C PHE A 194 15.76 -7.61 8.14
N SER A 195 16.30 -7.67 6.91
CA SER A 195 17.19 -6.63 6.41
C SER A 195 16.48 -5.30 6.21
N SER A 196 15.19 -5.32 5.90
CA SER A 196 14.35 -4.12 5.74
C SER A 196 14.04 -3.43 7.08
N LEU A 197 14.17 -4.13 8.20
CA LEU A 197 13.90 -3.64 9.56
C LEU A 197 15.11 -2.98 10.25
N ARG A 198 16.23 -2.80 9.53
CA ARG A 198 17.48 -2.21 10.01
C ARG A 198 17.52 -0.70 9.81
#